data_AF-A0A1G0ZBI9-F1
#
_entry.id   AF-A0A1G0ZBI9-F1
#
_cell.length_a   1.000
_cell.length_b   1.000
_cell.length_c   1.000
_cell.angle_alpha   90.00
_cell.angle_beta   90.00
_cell.angle_gamma   90.00
#
_symmetry.space_group_name_H-M   'P 1'
#
loop_
_entity.id
_entity.type
_entity.pdbx_description
1 polymer ?
#
loop_
_entity_poly.entity_id
_entity_poly.type
_entity_poly.pdbx_seq_one_letter_code
_entity_poly.pdbx_strand_id
1 'polypeptide(L)'
;MEMIMPIVQYVENGKRKTFKLPEDRMAIFGREEKTDFQMKMDALISREHFGIEKDENDKVLLIDLGSKNGTYLNGAKMEDEAVELNDGDEIKAGSQVFIFYNSQPKETTQDFVDDVADSMNKGKGFHTVMSEILGNKK
;
A
#
# COMPACT_ATOMS: atom_id res chain seq x y z
N MET A 1 3.84 -18.69 -8.89
CA MET A 1 3.54 -17.28 -9.17
C MET A 1 3.52 -16.60 -7.82
N GLU A 2 4.43 -15.68 -7.53
CA GLU A 2 4.38 -14.95 -6.25
C GLU A 2 3.06 -14.19 -6.18
N MET A 3 2.25 -14.47 -5.15
CA MET A 3 1.02 -13.72 -4.92
C MET A 3 1.42 -12.35 -4.40
N ILE A 4 1.12 -11.33 -5.21
CA ILE A 4 1.35 -9.95 -4.85
C ILE A 4 0.22 -9.56 -3.89
N MET A 5 0.56 -9.47 -2.60
CA MET A 5 -0.39 -9.02 -1.57
C MET A 5 -0.39 -7.50 -1.49
N PRO A 6 -1.57 -6.85 -1.56
CA PRO A 6 -1.68 -5.42 -1.40
C PRO A 6 -1.38 -5.01 0.03
N ILE A 7 -0.90 -3.78 0.19
CA ILE A 7 -0.48 -3.22 1.48
C ILE A 7 -0.98 -1.81 1.67
N VAL A 8 -0.97 -1.40 2.94
CA VAL A 8 -0.93 0.01 3.30
C VAL A 8 0.35 0.31 4.07
N GLN A 9 0.97 1.44 3.73
CA GLN A 9 2.12 1.97 4.43
C GLN A 9 1.71 3.10 5.33
N TYR A 10 2.28 3.16 6.53
CA TYR A 10 1.95 4.17 7.52
C TYR A 10 3.19 4.56 8.33
N VAL A 11 3.13 5.69 9.02
CA VAL A 11 4.19 6.14 9.92
C VAL A 11 3.77 5.93 11.35
N GLU A 12 4.61 5.26 12.14
CA GLU A 12 4.44 5.12 13.58
C GLU A 12 5.78 5.40 14.26
N ASN A 13 5.79 6.29 15.26
CA ASN A 13 7.01 6.71 15.97
C ASN A 13 8.13 7.17 15.02
N GLY A 14 7.77 7.89 13.95
CA GLY A 14 8.70 8.38 12.93
C GLY A 14 9.25 7.33 11.98
N LYS A 15 8.81 6.07 12.06
CA LYS A 15 9.26 4.98 11.19
C LYS A 15 8.14 4.56 10.23
N ARG A 16 8.48 4.38 8.95
CA ARG A 16 7.58 3.80 7.96
C ARG A 16 7.41 2.31 8.26
N LYS A 17 6.16 1.86 8.32
CA LYS A 17 5.75 0.48 8.51
C LYS A 17 4.76 0.08 7.42
N THR A 18 4.58 -1.22 7.26
CA THR A 18 3.64 -1.81 6.30
C THR A 18 2.65 -2.69 7.05
N PHE A 19 1.39 -2.63 6.62
CA PHE A 19 0.35 -3.57 6.99
C PHE A 19 -0.07 -4.33 5.73
N LYS A 20 -0.05 -5.66 5.79
CA LYS A 20 -0.47 -6.52 4.68
C LYS A 20 -1.98 -6.72 4.75
N LEU A 21 -2.66 -6.48 3.65
CA LEU A 21 -4.09 -6.71 3.57
C LEU A 21 -4.36 -8.22 3.36
N PRO A 22 -5.35 -8.80 4.06
CA PRO A 22 -5.79 -10.17 3.81
C PRO A 22 -6.38 -10.30 2.40
N GLU A 23 -6.25 -11.48 1.81
CA GLU A 23 -6.72 -11.75 0.44
C GLU A 23 -8.19 -12.19 0.39
N ASP A 24 -8.71 -12.76 1.47
CA ASP A 24 -9.96 -13.51 1.52
C ASP A 24 -11.08 -12.83 2.33
N ARG A 25 -10.80 -11.66 2.91
CA ARG A 25 -11.76 -10.89 3.70
C ARG A 25 -11.40 -9.42 3.76
N MET A 26 -12.33 -8.61 4.26
CA MET A 26 -12.09 -7.23 4.62
C MET A 26 -11.12 -7.12 5.81
N ALA A 27 -10.14 -6.22 5.70
CA ALA A 27 -9.38 -5.70 6.83
C ALA A 27 -10.07 -4.47 7.41
N ILE A 28 -10.34 -4.49 8.72
CA ILE A 28 -11.03 -3.42 9.43
C ILE A 28 -10.01 -2.54 10.16
N PHE A 29 -10.12 -1.23 9.96
CA PHE A 29 -9.31 -0.21 10.62
C PHE A 29 -10.19 0.58 11.58
N GLY A 30 -9.76 0.74 12.84
CA GLY A 30 -10.58 1.45 13.81
C GLY A 30 -9.96 1.51 15.21
N ARG A 31 -10.73 1.97 16.18
CA ARG A 31 -10.26 2.16 17.57
C ARG A 31 -10.48 0.92 18.43
N GLU A 32 -11.46 0.09 18.11
CA GLU A 32 -11.77 -1.10 18.90
C GLU A 32 -10.67 -2.16 18.79
N GLU A 33 -10.55 -3.01 19.81
CA GLU A 33 -9.51 -4.05 19.86
C GLU A 33 -9.73 -5.16 18.84
N LYS A 34 -10.97 -5.38 18.40
CA LYS A 34 -11.32 -6.40 17.40
C LYS A 34 -10.93 -6.04 15.96
N THR A 35 -10.47 -4.82 15.70
CA THR A 35 -10.10 -4.38 14.34
C THR A 35 -8.71 -4.91 13.98
N ASP A 36 -8.48 -5.19 12.70
CA ASP A 36 -7.19 -5.66 12.20
C ASP A 36 -6.07 -4.62 12.36
N PHE A 37 -6.42 -3.33 12.28
CA PHE A 37 -5.51 -2.23 12.57
C PHE A 37 -6.09 -1.30 13.64
N GLN A 38 -5.60 -1.45 14.87
CA GLN A 38 -6.09 -0.71 16.02
C GLN A 38 -5.39 0.65 16.21
N MET A 39 -6.16 1.73 16.16
CA MET A 39 -5.76 3.12 16.47
C MET A 39 -6.33 3.56 17.83
N LYS A 40 -5.97 2.84 18.90
CA LYS A 40 -6.61 2.92 20.24
C LYS A 40 -6.71 4.33 20.82
N MET A 41 -5.69 5.16 20.63
CA MET A 41 -5.57 6.47 21.28
C MET A 41 -6.20 7.62 20.48
N ASP A 42 -6.63 7.37 19.24
CA ASP A 42 -7.18 8.41 18.39
C ASP A 42 -8.68 8.61 18.63
N ALA A 43 -9.04 9.69 19.30
CA ALA A 43 -10.43 10.03 19.60
C ALA A 43 -11.25 10.38 18.34
N LEU A 44 -10.60 10.74 17.24
CA LEU A 44 -11.24 11.03 15.96
C LEU A 44 -11.55 9.77 15.15
N ILE A 45 -11.02 8.62 15.57
CA ILE A 45 -11.28 7.33 14.95
C ILE A 45 -12.51 6.66 15.59
N SER A 46 -13.48 6.27 14.75
CA SER A 46 -14.58 5.38 15.11
C SER A 46 -14.11 3.99 15.55
N ARG A 47 -15.00 3.27 16.24
CA ARG A 47 -14.75 1.89 16.71
C ARG A 47 -14.32 0.97 15.58
N GLU A 48 -15.13 0.93 14.53
CA GLU A 48 -14.82 0.43 13.19
C GLU A 48 -14.98 1.65 12.27
N HIS A 49 -13.93 2.04 11.56
CA HIS A 49 -13.89 3.32 10.85
C HIS A 49 -14.00 3.12 9.35
N PHE A 50 -13.08 2.34 8.79
CA PHE A 50 -13.10 1.97 7.39
C PHE A 50 -12.62 0.53 7.23
N GLY A 51 -13.00 -0.07 6.12
CA GLY A 51 -12.55 -1.37 5.67
C GLY A 51 -11.73 -1.24 4.38
N ILE A 52 -10.83 -2.17 4.15
CA ILE A 52 -10.20 -2.38 2.85
C ILE A 52 -10.36 -3.85 2.48
N GLU A 53 -10.89 -4.13 1.28
CA GLU A 53 -11.07 -5.50 0.77
C GLU A 53 -10.81 -5.59 -0.73
N LYS A 54 -10.57 -6.81 -1.20
CA LYS A 54 -10.58 -7.12 -2.64
C LYS A 54 -11.99 -7.53 -3.05
N ASP A 55 -12.48 -7.00 -4.17
CA ASP A 55 -13.72 -7.44 -4.80
C ASP A 55 -13.51 -8.73 -5.63
N GLU A 56 -14.59 -9.23 -6.24
CA GLU A 56 -14.57 -10.43 -7.09
C GLU A 56 -13.73 -10.26 -8.38
N ASN A 57 -13.32 -9.03 -8.72
CA ASN A 57 -12.55 -8.68 -9.91
C ASN A 57 -11.10 -8.28 -9.59
N ASP A 58 -10.58 -8.65 -8.41
CA ASP A 58 -9.25 -8.29 -7.91
C ASP A 58 -9.02 -6.77 -7.71
N LYS A 59 -10.08 -5.97 -7.68
CA LYS A 59 -9.99 -4.54 -7.36
C LYS A 59 -9.98 -4.35 -5.86
N VAL A 60 -9.14 -3.44 -5.37
CA VAL A 60 -9.11 -3.11 -3.94
C VAL A 60 -10.01 -1.93 -3.68
N LEU A 61 -10.95 -2.09 -2.75
CA LEU A 61 -11.92 -1.07 -2.37
C LEU A 61 -11.60 -0.54 -0.97
N LEU A 62 -11.68 0.78 -0.81
CA LEU A 62 -11.77 1.47 0.46
C LEU A 62 -13.24 1.70 0.79
N ILE A 63 -13.68 1.28 1.98
CA ILE A 63 -15.08 1.35 2.39
C ILE A 63 -15.20 2.11 3.71
N ASP A 64 -15.93 3.23 3.76
CA ASP A 64 -16.21 3.92 5.03
C ASP A 64 -17.34 3.18 5.77
N LEU A 65 -17.10 2.79 7.03
CA LEU A 65 -18.02 1.97 7.82
C LEU A 65 -19.00 2.83 8.65
N GLY A 66 -19.46 3.95 8.10
CA GLY A 66 -20.32 4.92 8.79
C GLY A 66 -19.54 5.70 9.85
N SER A 67 -18.31 6.09 9.54
CA SER A 67 -17.44 6.75 10.48
C SER A 67 -17.95 8.15 10.85
N LYS A 68 -17.71 8.58 12.10
CA LYS A 68 -18.23 9.87 12.59
C LYS A 68 -17.58 11.07 11.89
N ASN A 69 -16.28 10.98 11.61
CA ASN A 69 -15.48 12.07 11.05
C ASN A 69 -15.21 11.90 9.54
N GLY A 70 -15.63 10.77 8.96
CA GLY A 70 -15.37 10.38 7.59
C GLY A 70 -13.95 9.87 7.35
N THR A 71 -13.85 9.07 6.30
CA THR A 71 -12.59 8.68 5.66
C THR A 71 -12.27 9.63 4.51
N TYR A 72 -11.00 9.97 4.35
CA TYR A 72 -10.53 10.87 3.30
C TYR A 72 -9.60 10.10 2.35
N LEU A 73 -9.78 10.32 1.06
CA LEU A 73 -8.94 9.78 0.00
C LEU A 73 -8.33 10.95 -0.77
N ASN A 74 -6.99 10.98 -0.87
CA ASN A 74 -6.24 12.02 -1.57
C ASN A 74 -6.62 13.45 -1.14
N GLY A 75 -6.85 13.64 0.16
CA GLY A 75 -7.22 14.91 0.77
C GLY A 75 -8.70 15.31 0.64
N ALA A 76 -9.51 14.58 -0.12
CA ALA A 76 -10.96 14.77 -0.23
C ALA A 76 -11.69 13.80 0.70
N LYS A 77 -12.78 14.25 1.34
CA LYS A 77 -13.66 13.35 2.10
C LYS A 77 -14.38 12.43 1.11
N MET A 78 -14.45 11.13 1.40
CA MET A 78 -15.23 10.21 0.58
C MET A 78 -16.70 10.63 0.59
N GLU A 79 -17.29 10.73 -0.61
CA GLU A 79 -18.72 11.00 -0.79
C GLU A 79 -19.51 9.69 -0.93
N ASP A 80 -18.90 8.69 -1.59
CA ASP A 80 -19.42 7.33 -1.71
C ASP A 80 -18.98 6.46 -0.53
N GLU A 81 -19.80 5.45 -0.21
CA GLU A 81 -19.46 4.47 0.84
C GLU A 81 -18.25 3.61 0.46
N ALA A 82 -18.03 3.35 -0.84
CA ALA A 82 -16.95 2.52 -1.35
C ALA A 82 -16.28 3.17 -2.57
N VAL A 83 -14.94 3.19 -2.59
CA VAL A 83 -14.13 3.76 -3.68
C VAL A 83 -12.97 2.82 -4.01
N GLU A 84 -12.69 2.62 -5.31
CA GLU A 84 -11.55 1.83 -5.78
C GLU A 84 -10.22 2.55 -5.48
N LEU A 85 -9.26 1.82 -4.92
CA LEU A 85 -7.92 2.31 -4.59
C LEU A 85 -6.92 2.03 -5.72
N ASN A 86 -6.04 3.00 -5.95
CA ASN A 86 -4.93 2.93 -6.89
C ASN A 86 -3.59 3.06 -6.16
N ASP A 87 -2.51 2.53 -6.76
CA ASP A 87 -1.17 2.63 -6.20
C ASP A 87 -0.78 4.08 -5.90
N GLY A 88 -0.35 4.33 -4.66
CA GLY A 88 0.03 5.65 -4.17
C GLY A 88 -1.10 6.46 -3.54
N ASP A 89 -2.34 5.97 -3.55
CA ASP A 89 -3.46 6.67 -2.94
C ASP A 89 -3.24 6.90 -1.43
N GLU A 90 -3.50 8.14 -1.00
CA GLU A 90 -3.42 8.55 0.39
C GLU A 90 -4.78 8.38 1.07
N ILE A 91 -4.84 7.50 2.05
CA ILE A 91 -6.01 7.29 2.91
C ILE A 91 -5.75 7.97 4.24
N LYS A 92 -6.65 8.86 4.66
CA LYS A 92 -6.57 9.54 5.94
C LYS A 92 -7.82 9.31 6.76
N ALA A 93 -7.61 8.89 8.00
CA ALA A 93 -8.65 8.78 9.01
C ALA A 93 -8.10 9.31 10.34
N GLY A 94 -8.85 10.19 11.00
CA GLY A 94 -8.40 10.84 12.22
C GLY A 94 -7.04 11.55 12.02
N SER A 95 -6.06 11.18 12.85
CA SER A 95 -4.68 11.66 12.79
C SER A 95 -3.73 10.76 11.98
N GLN A 96 -4.20 9.59 11.53
CA GLN A 96 -3.38 8.63 10.81
C GLN A 96 -3.51 8.80 9.30
N VAL A 97 -2.38 8.69 8.62
CA VAL A 97 -2.28 8.64 7.16
C VAL A 97 -1.70 7.29 6.74
N PHE A 98 -2.26 6.73 5.67
CA PHE A 98 -1.86 5.49 5.04
C PHE A 98 -1.64 5.74 3.54
N ILE A 99 -0.66 5.07 2.94
CA ILE A 99 -0.46 5.04 1.49
C ILE A 99 -0.70 3.63 0.99
N PHE A 100 -1.65 3.48 0.07
CA PHE A 100 -2.01 2.19 -0.50
C PHE A 100 -1.07 1.78 -1.63
N TYR A 101 -0.75 0.49 -1.71
CA TYR A 101 -0.13 -0.12 -2.88
C TYR A 101 -0.71 -1.52 -3.12
N ASN A 102 -1.23 -1.76 -4.32
CA ASN A 102 -1.73 -3.03 -4.81
C ASN A 102 -0.62 -4.08 -4.99
N SER A 103 0.63 -3.62 -5.03
CA SER A 103 1.84 -4.44 -4.97
C SER A 103 2.85 -3.82 -4.03
N GLN A 104 3.70 -4.60 -3.36
CA GLN A 104 4.88 -4.00 -2.72
C GLN A 104 5.60 -3.15 -3.79
N PRO A 105 5.91 -1.86 -3.56
CA PRO A 105 6.71 -1.13 -4.52
C PRO A 105 7.98 -1.93 -4.79
N LYS A 106 8.15 -2.39 -6.03
CA LYS A 106 9.38 -3.04 -6.49
C LYS A 106 10.47 -2.00 -6.55
N GLU A 107 11.10 -1.70 -5.42
CA GLU A 107 12.38 -0.99 -5.44
C GLU A 107 13.26 -1.47 -4.29
N THR A 108 14.33 -2.18 -4.64
CA THR A 108 15.57 -2.08 -3.88
C THR A 108 16.75 -2.16 -4.85
N THR A 109 17.75 -1.30 -4.64
CA THR A 109 19.05 -1.25 -5.33
C THR A 109 19.72 -2.63 -5.43
N GLN A 110 19.41 -3.53 -4.52
CA GLN A 110 19.87 -4.92 -4.52
C GLN A 110 19.38 -5.70 -5.74
N ASP A 111 18.13 -5.51 -6.18
CA ASP A 111 17.60 -6.18 -7.38
C ASP A 111 18.35 -5.73 -8.64
N PHE A 112 18.71 -4.43 -8.70
CA PHE A 112 19.58 -3.91 -9.76
C PHE A 112 21.01 -4.45 -9.67
N VAL A 113 21.57 -4.54 -8.45
CA VAL A 113 22.92 -5.08 -8.24
C VAL A 113 22.98 -6.56 -8.60
N ASP A 114 21.95 -7.33 -8.26
CA ASP A 114 21.89 -8.77 -8.51
C ASP A 114 21.70 -9.06 -10.01
N ASP A 115 20.84 -8.32 -10.72
CA ASP A 115 20.70 -8.41 -12.18
C ASP A 115 21.99 -8.03 -12.93
N VAL A 116 22.71 -7.01 -12.43
CA VAL A 116 24.02 -6.61 -12.97
C VAL A 116 25.06 -7.68 -12.67
N ALA A 117 25.09 -8.24 -11.46
CA ALA A 117 26.02 -9.27 -11.04
C ALA A 117 25.83 -10.57 -11.84
N ASP A 118 24.59 -11.00 -12.05
CA ASP A 118 24.26 -12.17 -12.87
C ASP A 118 24.66 -11.98 -14.33
N SER A 119 24.49 -10.76 -14.85
CA SER A 119 24.91 -10.42 -16.22
C SER A 119 26.44 -10.37 -16.36
N MET A 120 27.15 -9.89 -15.34
CA MET A 120 28.62 -9.91 -15.27
C MET A 120 29.18 -11.34 -15.17
N ASN A 121 28.57 -12.20 -14.35
CA ASN A 121 28.94 -13.61 -14.25
C ASN A 121 28.74 -14.37 -15.57
N LYS A 122 27.78 -13.91 -16.40
CA LYS A 122 27.56 -14.40 -17.77
C LYS A 122 28.48 -13.74 -18.82
N GLY A 123 29.45 -12.93 -18.39
CA GLY A 123 30.47 -12.32 -19.24
C GLY A 123 30.05 -11.02 -19.95
N LYS A 124 28.89 -10.44 -19.61
CA LYS A 124 28.51 -9.12 -20.15
C LYS A 124 29.26 -8.01 -19.38
N GLY A 125 29.96 -7.15 -20.11
CA GLY A 125 30.66 -6.01 -19.51
C GLY A 125 29.68 -4.98 -18.93
N PHE A 126 30.07 -4.33 -17.83
CA PHE A 126 29.26 -3.33 -17.10
C PHE A 126 28.65 -2.26 -18.01
N HIS A 127 29.42 -1.75 -18.98
CA HIS A 127 28.98 -0.71 -19.91
C HIS A 127 27.80 -1.17 -20.80
N THR A 128 27.84 -2.42 -21.27
CA THR A 128 26.76 -3.00 -22.09
C THR A 128 25.50 -3.21 -21.25
N VAL A 129 25.67 -3.72 -20.04
CA VAL A 129 24.57 -3.93 -19.09
C VAL A 129 23.91 -2.59 -18.73
N MET A 130 24.71 -1.57 -18.41
CA MET A 130 24.21 -0.22 -18.12
C MET A 130 23.51 0.42 -19.31
N SER A 131 23.97 0.18 -20.54
CA SER A 131 23.32 0.70 -21.75
C SER A 131 21.98 0.01 -22.06
N GLU A 132 21.87 -1.29 -21.78
CA GLU A 132 20.62 -2.07 -21.90
C GLU A 132 19.60 -1.64 -20.84
N ILE A 133 20.04 -1.36 -19.61
CA ILE A 133 19.19 -0.98 -18.48
C ILE A 133 18.76 0.49 -18.54
N LEU A 134 19.68 1.40 -18.85
CA LEU A 134 19.40 2.86 -18.92
C LEU A 134 18.73 3.27 -20.23
N GLY A 135 18.58 2.34 -21.17
CA GLY A 135 17.67 2.44 -22.31
C GLY A 135 17.71 3.79 -23.04
N ASN A 136 18.85 4.15 -23.66
CA ASN A 136 18.83 5.20 -24.68
C ASN A 136 18.98 4.59 -26.07
N LYS A 137 17.83 4.36 -26.72
CA LYS A 137 17.75 4.29 -28.18
C LYS A 137 18.17 5.66 -28.73
N LYS A 138 18.96 5.63 -29.81
CA LYS A 138 19.46 6.78 -30.59
C LYS A 138 18.61 8.04 -30.55
#